data_AF-A0AAT9HZ62-F1
#
_entry.id   AF-A0AAT9HZ62-F1
#
_cell.length_a   1.000
_cell.length_b   1.000
_cell.length_c   1.000
_cell.angle_alpha   90.00
_cell.angle_beta   90.00
_cell.angle_gamma   90.00
#
_symmetry.space_group_name_H-M   'P 1'
#
loop_
_entity.id
_entity.type
_entity.pdbx_description
1 polymer ?
#
loop_
_entity_poly.entity_id
_entity_poly.type
_entity_poly.pdbx_seq_one_letter_code
_entity_poly.pdbx_strand_id
1 'polypeptide(L)'
;MPLGRHGWARAAPLQRGERHPTPTDPGTSGNRGATRTLARIANGTGTGTGTRTGIPTPDRGNLTVGAAKAGALLDRQLTLARTRAHSTALQALGSSRFHAVADKVAVLASEVPLAPAATTTDLRPSRTPPAPASPTPWPRSPPHRGQPVQRRGPDPRPVPGPRAPPPGRPWHQVRLLLRLHRYALEVCQDAAPAKGLLAAGEALDRHRDASEAAAAAAQAARTPRITPATAYALGVLHADQRHEVEAARYAFQRSWQTEALGAS
;
A
#
# COMPACT_ATOMS: atom_id res chain seq x y z
N MET A 1 62.68 17.23 7.36
CA MET A 1 63.53 16.17 7.95
C MET A 1 64.12 16.73 9.24
N PRO A 2 64.09 16.06 10.41
CA PRO A 2 63.47 14.80 10.86
C PRO A 2 62.40 15.01 11.99
N LEU A 3 61.23 14.36 11.96
CA LEU A 3 60.85 13.09 12.64
C LEU A 3 60.88 13.13 14.19
N GLY A 4 59.71 13.42 14.77
CA GLY A 4 59.40 13.19 16.18
C GLY A 4 58.80 11.80 16.42
N ARG A 5 59.27 11.12 17.47
CA ARG A 5 58.90 9.74 17.82
C ARG A 5 58.50 9.68 19.29
N HIS A 6 57.21 9.76 19.60
CA HIS A 6 56.59 9.34 20.87
C HIS A 6 55.13 8.99 20.55
N GLY A 7 54.45 8.00 21.08
CA GLY A 7 54.73 6.94 22.03
C GLY A 7 53.40 6.16 22.10
N TRP A 8 53.44 4.84 21.96
CA TRP A 8 52.22 4.02 21.95
C TRP A 8 51.73 3.81 23.38
N ALA A 9 50.56 4.38 23.69
CA ALA A 9 49.79 4.03 24.88
C ALA A 9 48.62 3.13 24.47
N ARG A 10 48.65 1.89 24.97
CA ARG A 10 47.51 0.96 24.97
C ARG A 10 46.44 1.47 25.94
N ALA A 11 45.18 1.47 25.52
CA ALA A 11 44.03 1.42 26.42
C ALA A 11 42.81 0.71 25.77
N ALA A 12 42.42 -0.39 26.43
CA ALA A 12 41.13 -1.06 26.56
C ALA A 12 40.11 -1.15 25.40
N PRO A 13 39.54 -2.37 25.14
CA PRO A 13 38.37 -2.54 24.28
C PRO A 13 37.08 -2.26 25.07
N LEU A 14 36.30 -1.27 24.63
CA LEU A 14 34.91 -1.14 25.06
C LEU A 14 34.03 -2.06 24.21
N GLN A 15 33.62 -3.18 24.82
CA GLN A 15 32.40 -3.88 24.45
C GLN A 15 31.22 -2.91 24.58
N ARG A 16 30.56 -2.64 23.46
CA ARG A 16 29.17 -2.19 23.47
C ARG A 16 28.44 -2.87 22.31
N GLY A 17 27.72 -3.94 22.65
CA GLY A 17 26.71 -4.52 21.79
C GLY A 17 25.52 -3.59 21.71
N GLU A 18 25.51 -2.71 20.72
CA GLU A 18 24.28 -2.07 20.25
C GLU A 18 23.82 -2.82 19.01
N ARG A 19 22.77 -3.63 19.20
CA ARG A 19 21.99 -4.19 18.10
C ARG A 19 21.34 -3.02 17.36
N HIS A 20 21.92 -2.63 16.24
CA HIS A 20 21.29 -1.79 15.24
C HIS A 20 19.95 -2.45 14.83
N PRO A 21 18.78 -1.81 15.04
CA PRO A 21 17.57 -2.25 14.36
C PRO A 21 17.76 -1.98 12.87
N THR A 22 17.75 -3.05 12.07
CA THR A 22 17.73 -2.97 10.62
C THR A 22 16.57 -2.10 10.15
N PRO A 23 16.72 -1.28 9.09
CA PRO A 23 15.61 -0.50 8.54
C PRO A 23 14.53 -1.47 8.07
N THR A 24 13.33 -1.38 8.65
CA THR A 24 12.17 -2.11 8.16
C THR A 24 11.82 -1.60 6.77
N ASP A 25 12.03 -2.44 5.77
CA ASP A 25 11.72 -2.19 4.38
C ASP A 25 10.20 -1.92 4.23
N PRO A 26 9.77 -0.71 3.79
CA PRO A 26 8.35 -0.32 3.75
C PRO A 26 7.52 -1.12 2.73
N GLY A 27 8.13 -1.99 1.92
CA GLY A 27 7.44 -2.87 0.97
C GLY A 27 6.90 -4.19 1.55
N THR A 28 7.17 -4.50 2.81
CA THR A 28 6.91 -5.85 3.36
C THR A 28 5.43 -6.11 3.71
N SER A 29 4.63 -5.06 3.92
CA SER A 29 3.27 -5.23 4.44
C SER A 29 2.31 -5.89 3.43
N GLY A 30 2.31 -5.43 2.18
CA GLY A 30 1.46 -6.01 1.12
C GLY A 30 1.84 -7.45 0.76
N ASN A 31 3.14 -7.80 0.82
CA ASN A 31 3.59 -9.14 0.49
C ASN A 31 3.12 -10.18 1.54
N ARG A 32 3.03 -9.80 2.83
CA ARG A 32 2.59 -10.68 3.93
C ARG A 32 1.15 -11.17 3.78
N GLY A 33 0.26 -10.34 3.22
CA GLY A 33 -1.14 -10.73 2.97
C GLY A 33 -1.24 -11.78 1.87
N ALA A 34 -0.60 -11.52 0.73
CA ALA A 34 -0.61 -12.43 -0.41
C ALA A 34 0.04 -13.79 -0.10
N THR A 35 1.20 -13.77 0.57
CA THR A 35 1.88 -14.99 1.02
C THR A 35 1.06 -15.78 2.05
N ARG A 36 0.40 -15.11 2.99
CA ARG A 36 -0.48 -15.78 3.96
C ARG A 36 -1.68 -16.44 3.31
N THR A 37 -2.27 -15.81 2.29
CA THR A 37 -3.45 -16.36 1.60
C THR A 37 -3.07 -17.52 0.69
N LEU A 38 -1.96 -17.43 -0.05
CA LEU A 38 -1.43 -18.56 -0.81
C LEU A 38 -0.99 -19.72 0.11
N ALA A 39 -0.39 -19.42 1.27
CA ALA A 39 -0.06 -20.43 2.28
C ALA A 39 -1.31 -21.08 2.90
N ARG A 40 -2.40 -20.33 3.09
CA ARG A 40 -3.69 -20.87 3.59
C ARG A 40 -4.35 -21.80 2.58
N ILE A 41 -4.29 -21.45 1.30
CA ILE A 41 -4.74 -22.32 0.20
C ILE A 41 -3.88 -23.59 0.15
N ALA A 42 -2.56 -23.46 0.31
CA ALA A 42 -1.64 -24.60 0.36
C ALA A 42 -1.88 -25.51 1.59
N ASN A 43 -2.21 -24.93 2.74
CA ASN A 43 -2.47 -25.67 3.98
C ASN A 43 -3.91 -26.17 4.12
N GLY A 44 -4.80 -25.87 3.15
CA GLY A 44 -6.17 -26.38 3.12
C GLY A 44 -7.11 -25.84 4.22
N THR A 45 -6.74 -24.79 4.94
CA THR A 45 -7.51 -24.24 6.08
C THR A 45 -8.57 -23.22 5.65
N GLY A 46 -9.34 -23.59 4.61
CA GLY A 46 -10.61 -22.90 4.34
C GLY A 46 -11.54 -23.12 5.54
N THR A 47 -11.81 -22.06 6.29
CA THR A 47 -12.80 -22.05 7.37
C THR A 47 -14.18 -22.36 6.79
N GLY A 48 -14.55 -23.64 6.83
CA GLY A 48 -15.86 -24.15 6.46
C GLY A 48 -16.33 -25.12 7.55
N THR A 49 -16.83 -24.58 8.65
CA THR A 49 -17.59 -25.34 9.64
C THR A 49 -18.96 -25.63 9.01
N GLY A 50 -19.20 -26.89 8.64
CA GLY A 50 -20.47 -27.33 8.07
C GLY A 50 -20.34 -28.68 7.37
N THR A 51 -20.59 -29.75 8.13
CA THR A 51 -20.76 -31.13 7.67
C THR A 51 -21.78 -31.21 6.53
N ARG A 52 -21.31 -31.52 5.31
CA ARG A 52 -22.17 -32.00 4.22
C ARG A 52 -21.48 -33.11 3.45
N THR A 53 -22.13 -34.26 3.53
CA THR A 53 -22.03 -35.51 2.80
C THR A 53 -21.41 -35.43 1.41
N GLY A 54 -20.32 -36.19 1.22
CA GLY A 54 -19.86 -36.87 0.01
C GLY A 54 -20.06 -36.22 -1.36
N ILE A 55 -19.11 -35.37 -1.78
CA ILE A 55 -18.74 -35.15 -3.18
C ILE A 55 -17.22 -35.41 -3.25
N PRO A 56 -16.69 -36.19 -4.22
CA PRO A 56 -15.25 -36.42 -4.30
C PRO A 56 -14.55 -35.08 -4.43
N THR A 57 -13.73 -34.74 -3.43
CA THR A 57 -12.93 -33.52 -3.44
C THR A 57 -11.93 -33.64 -4.57
N PRO A 58 -11.99 -32.80 -5.61
CA PRO A 58 -10.89 -32.75 -6.54
C PRO A 58 -9.69 -32.25 -5.73
N ASP A 59 -8.62 -33.06 -5.73
CA ASP A 59 -7.36 -32.50 -6.19
C ASP A 59 -6.73 -31.47 -5.23
N ARG A 60 -6.73 -31.75 -3.91
CA ARG A 60 -5.99 -30.95 -2.90
C ARG A 60 -4.54 -30.72 -3.35
N GLY A 61 -3.91 -31.75 -3.91
CA GLY A 61 -2.59 -31.65 -4.56
C GLY A 61 -2.57 -30.60 -5.68
N ASN A 62 -3.52 -30.64 -6.60
CA ASN A 62 -3.61 -29.66 -7.69
C ASN A 62 -3.94 -28.24 -7.22
N LEU A 63 -4.67 -28.05 -6.10
CA LEU A 63 -4.86 -26.73 -5.49
C LEU A 63 -3.57 -26.18 -4.87
N THR A 64 -2.78 -27.03 -4.20
CA THR A 64 -1.46 -26.62 -3.68
C THR A 64 -0.49 -26.28 -4.82
N VAL A 65 -0.48 -27.09 -5.89
CA VAL A 65 0.30 -26.83 -7.11
C VAL A 65 -0.20 -25.58 -7.82
N GLY A 66 -1.51 -25.35 -7.84
CA GLY A 66 -2.16 -24.16 -8.38
C GLY A 66 -1.73 -22.88 -7.65
N ALA A 67 -1.70 -22.91 -6.32
CA ALA A 67 -1.23 -21.82 -5.48
C ALA A 67 0.28 -21.55 -5.65
N ALA A 68 1.11 -22.60 -5.71
CA ALA A 68 2.54 -22.47 -5.97
C ALA A 68 2.81 -21.86 -7.36
N LYS A 69 2.10 -22.32 -8.39
CA LYS A 69 2.17 -21.76 -9.75
C LYS A 69 1.68 -20.31 -9.81
N ALA A 70 0.63 -19.96 -9.06
CA ALA A 70 0.15 -18.58 -8.96
C ALA A 70 1.20 -17.67 -8.30
N GLY A 71 1.84 -18.14 -7.23
CA GLY A 71 2.95 -17.45 -6.59
C GLY A 71 4.12 -17.21 -7.55
N ALA A 72 4.58 -18.26 -8.24
CA ALA A 72 5.67 -18.16 -9.21
C ALA A 72 5.33 -17.23 -10.39
N LEU A 73 4.08 -17.23 -10.85
CA LEU A 73 3.61 -16.31 -11.90
C LEU A 73 3.69 -14.86 -11.43
N LEU A 74 3.16 -14.56 -10.25
CA LEU A 74 3.17 -13.21 -9.67
C LEU A 74 4.60 -12.74 -9.40
N ASP A 75 5.44 -13.59 -8.82
CA ASP A 75 6.83 -13.28 -8.53
C ASP A 75 7.56 -12.87 -9.82
N ARG A 76 7.51 -13.70 -10.87
CA ARG A 76 8.09 -13.36 -12.17
C ARG A 76 7.56 -12.03 -12.73
N GLN A 77 6.26 -11.79 -12.67
CA GLN A 77 5.66 -10.56 -13.19
C GLN A 77 6.12 -9.32 -12.39
N LEU A 78 6.12 -9.41 -11.06
CA LEU A 78 6.52 -8.31 -10.18
C LEU A 78 8.01 -8.04 -10.22
N THR A 79 8.87 -9.07 -10.33
CA THR A 79 10.31 -8.91 -10.54
C THR A 79 10.60 -8.18 -11.85
N LEU A 80 9.96 -8.58 -12.95
CA LEU A 80 10.11 -7.90 -14.24
C LEU A 80 9.63 -6.45 -14.18
N ALA A 81 8.49 -6.18 -13.55
CA ALA A 81 7.99 -4.83 -13.35
C ALA A 81 8.97 -3.99 -12.51
N ARG A 82 9.53 -4.57 -11.44
CA ARG A 82 10.53 -3.93 -10.58
C ARG A 82 11.80 -3.59 -11.35
N THR A 83 12.36 -4.51 -12.13
CA THR A 83 13.57 -4.25 -12.92
C THR A 83 13.33 -3.13 -13.94
N ARG A 84 12.18 -3.14 -14.63
CA ARG A 84 11.81 -2.07 -15.55
C ARG A 84 11.67 -0.73 -14.84
N ALA A 85 10.94 -0.70 -13.73
CA ALA A 85 10.77 0.51 -12.93
C ALA A 85 12.10 1.04 -12.40
N HIS A 86 13.03 0.16 -12.02
CA HIS A 86 14.38 0.53 -11.57
C HIS A 86 15.17 1.22 -12.68
N SER A 87 15.26 0.60 -13.87
CA SER A 87 15.95 1.22 -15.00
C SER A 87 15.30 2.55 -15.41
N THR A 88 13.97 2.62 -15.44
CA THR A 88 13.25 3.88 -15.71
C THR A 88 13.51 4.95 -14.64
N ALA A 89 13.62 4.56 -13.37
CA ALA A 89 13.95 5.49 -12.29
C ALA A 89 15.39 6.03 -12.44
N LEU A 90 16.37 5.18 -12.74
CA LEU A 90 17.74 5.62 -13.00
C LEU A 90 17.83 6.56 -14.21
N GLN A 91 17.10 6.26 -15.29
CA GLN A 91 17.00 7.14 -16.45
C GLN A 91 16.36 8.49 -16.10
N ALA A 92 15.30 8.48 -15.28
CA ALA A 92 14.66 9.71 -14.83
C ALA A 92 15.59 10.56 -13.94
N LEU A 93 16.36 9.93 -13.05
CA LEU A 93 17.34 10.61 -12.19
C LEU A 93 18.49 11.23 -12.98
N GLY A 94 18.91 10.62 -14.08
CA GLY A 94 19.91 11.20 -15.00
C GLY A 94 19.36 12.22 -16.00
N SER A 95 18.06 12.54 -15.94
CA SER A 95 17.43 13.46 -16.89
C SER A 95 17.62 14.92 -16.51
N SER A 96 17.72 15.80 -17.52
CA SER A 96 17.76 17.25 -17.32
C SER A 96 16.53 17.78 -16.57
N ARG A 97 15.36 17.13 -16.74
CA ARG A 97 14.14 17.46 -15.99
C ARG A 97 14.30 17.24 -14.49
N PHE A 98 14.97 16.15 -14.09
CA PHE A 98 15.24 15.90 -12.68
C PHE A 98 16.23 16.92 -12.13
N HIS A 99 17.34 17.17 -12.84
CA HIS A 99 18.31 18.18 -12.44
C HIS A 99 17.69 19.57 -12.28
N ALA A 100 16.84 20.00 -13.22
CA ALA A 100 16.13 21.29 -13.12
C ALA A 100 15.21 21.40 -11.88
N VAL A 101 14.66 20.28 -11.39
CA VAL A 101 13.89 20.26 -10.14
C VAL A 101 14.83 20.25 -8.93
N ALA A 102 15.91 19.47 -8.99
CA ALA A 102 16.91 19.40 -7.92
C ALA A 102 17.56 20.77 -7.68
N ASP A 103 17.90 21.49 -8.74
CA ASP A 103 18.49 22.84 -8.65
C ASP A 103 17.52 23.83 -7.98
N LYS A 104 16.23 23.77 -8.33
CA LYS A 104 15.19 24.59 -7.67
C LYS A 104 15.03 24.25 -6.20
N VAL A 105 15.12 22.97 -5.83
CA VAL A 105 15.06 22.52 -4.43
C VAL A 105 16.31 22.94 -3.67
N ALA A 106 17.48 22.94 -4.31
CA ALA A 106 18.73 23.42 -3.70
C ALA A 106 18.66 24.93 -3.41
N VAL A 107 18.11 25.73 -4.33
CA VAL A 107 17.83 27.15 -4.09
C VAL A 107 16.82 27.34 -2.95
N LEU A 108 15.76 26.52 -2.90
CA LEU A 108 14.75 26.59 -1.83
C LEU A 108 15.34 26.34 -0.43
N ALA A 109 16.44 25.59 -0.33
CA ALA A 109 17.12 25.34 0.94
C ALA A 109 17.83 26.58 1.51
N SER A 110 18.23 27.53 0.66
CA SER A 110 18.84 28.80 1.07
C SER A 110 17.85 29.97 1.04
N GLU A 111 16.95 29.99 0.06
CA GLU A 111 16.05 31.10 -0.22
C GLU A 111 14.61 30.60 -0.36
N VAL A 112 13.76 30.92 0.62
CA VAL A 112 12.32 30.65 0.53
C VAL A 112 11.62 31.91 0.03
N PRO A 113 10.98 31.88 -1.16
CA PRO A 113 10.28 33.04 -1.72
C PRO A 113 8.96 33.25 -0.97
N LEU A 114 9.06 33.87 0.20
CA LEU A 114 7.92 34.23 1.02
C LEU A 114 7.24 35.48 0.45
N ALA A 115 5.91 35.47 0.38
CA ALA A 115 5.16 36.68 0.08
C ALA A 115 5.43 37.75 1.16
N PRO A 116 5.40 39.05 0.86
CA PRO A 116 5.71 40.11 1.83
C PRO A 116 4.88 40.05 3.12
N ALA A 117 3.65 39.54 3.04
CA ALA A 117 2.73 39.37 4.18
C ALA A 117 2.92 38.04 4.94
N ALA A 118 3.79 37.13 4.47
CA ALA A 118 3.93 35.78 5.04
C ALA A 118 4.53 35.81 6.45
N THR A 119 5.40 36.78 6.75
CA THR A 119 6.04 36.93 8.07
C THR A 119 5.05 37.24 9.19
N THR A 120 3.91 37.86 8.87
CA THR A 120 2.85 38.22 9.83
C THR A 120 1.62 37.34 9.72
N THR A 121 1.60 36.38 8.79
CA THR A 121 0.45 35.52 8.55
C THR A 121 0.39 34.42 9.59
N ASP A 122 -0.73 34.34 10.31
CA ASP A 122 -1.01 33.23 11.21
C ASP A 122 -1.21 31.94 10.42
N LEU A 123 -0.42 30.91 10.73
CA LEU A 123 -0.54 29.58 10.13
C LEU A 123 -1.59 28.71 10.84
N ARG A 124 -2.18 29.16 11.96
CA ARG A 124 -3.20 28.39 12.67
C ARG A 124 -4.43 28.02 11.83
N PRO A 125 -4.94 28.85 10.89
CA PRO A 125 -6.08 28.48 10.03
C PRO A 125 -5.79 27.31 9.07
N SER A 126 -4.53 27.08 8.68
CA SER A 126 -4.15 25.94 7.84
C SER A 126 -4.05 24.62 8.61
N ARG A 127 -4.18 24.67 9.95
CA ARG A 127 -4.26 23.50 10.83
C ARG A 127 -5.61 22.80 10.76
N THR A 128 -6.69 23.49 10.36
CA THR A 128 -8.01 22.86 10.33
C THR A 128 -8.00 21.73 9.30
N PRO A 129 -8.27 20.47 9.70
CA PRO A 129 -8.32 19.38 8.75
C PRO A 129 -9.38 19.71 7.70
N PRO A 130 -9.10 19.51 6.40
CA PRO A 130 -10.13 19.66 5.39
C PRO A 130 -11.27 18.72 5.77
N ALA A 131 -12.48 19.27 5.97
CA ALA A 131 -13.64 18.46 6.31
C ALA A 131 -13.72 17.30 5.31
N PRO A 132 -13.64 16.03 5.74
CA PRO A 132 -13.83 14.95 4.82
C PRO A 132 -15.21 15.15 4.21
N ALA A 133 -15.30 15.28 2.88
CA ALA A 133 -16.57 15.14 2.18
C ALA A 133 -17.24 13.91 2.80
N SER A 134 -18.37 14.12 3.49
CA SER A 134 -18.85 13.14 4.45
C SER A 134 -18.85 11.77 3.77
N PRO A 135 -18.31 10.72 4.40
CA PRO A 135 -18.50 9.39 3.86
C PRO A 135 -20.00 9.14 3.99
N THR A 136 -20.76 9.49 2.95
CA THR A 136 -22.13 9.05 2.76
C THR A 136 -22.10 7.57 3.09
N PRO A 137 -22.96 7.06 3.99
CA PRO A 137 -22.91 5.67 4.41
C PRO A 137 -22.87 4.80 3.17
N TRP A 138 -21.69 4.25 2.88
CA TRP A 138 -21.43 3.61 1.61
C TRP A 138 -22.27 2.33 1.62
N PRO A 139 -23.05 2.05 0.57
CA PRO A 139 -23.83 0.83 0.53
C PRO A 139 -22.86 -0.33 0.69
N ARG A 140 -23.03 -1.06 1.80
CA ARG A 140 -22.29 -2.27 2.13
C ARG A 140 -22.30 -3.13 0.87
N SER A 141 -21.12 -3.35 0.27
CA SER A 141 -21.07 -4.17 -0.95
C SER A 141 -21.72 -5.51 -0.64
N PRO A 142 -22.71 -5.96 -1.43
CA PRO A 142 -23.39 -7.22 -1.14
C PRO A 142 -22.33 -8.33 -1.12
N PRO A 143 -22.46 -9.32 -0.21
CA PRO A 143 -21.49 -10.39 -0.10
C PRO A 143 -21.34 -11.05 -1.48
N HIS A 144 -20.12 -11.04 -2.02
CA HIS A 144 -19.78 -11.76 -3.25
C HIS A 144 -19.83 -13.27 -2.97
N ARG A 145 -21.03 -13.83 -2.81
CA ARG A 145 -21.26 -15.27 -2.91
C ARG A 145 -20.97 -15.65 -4.36
N GLY A 146 -20.01 -16.54 -4.55
CA GLY A 146 -19.43 -16.90 -5.84
C GLY A 146 -20.47 -16.99 -6.94
N GLN A 147 -20.50 -15.99 -7.82
CA GLN A 147 -21.17 -16.16 -9.09
C GLN A 147 -20.24 -16.97 -9.99
N PRO A 148 -20.70 -18.10 -10.55
CA PRO A 148 -19.93 -18.79 -11.57
C PRO A 148 -19.72 -17.83 -12.73
N VAL A 149 -18.49 -17.80 -13.25
CA VAL A 149 -18.12 -17.07 -14.46
C VAL A 149 -19.01 -17.57 -15.60
N GLN A 150 -20.16 -16.93 -15.82
CA GLN A 150 -20.93 -17.13 -17.03
C GLN A 150 -20.12 -16.52 -18.16
N ARG A 151 -19.73 -17.37 -19.12
CA ARG A 151 -19.17 -17.00 -20.41
C ARG A 151 -20.03 -15.89 -21.00
N ARG A 152 -19.53 -14.65 -20.96
CA ARG A 152 -20.12 -13.54 -21.69
C ARG A 152 -19.83 -13.78 -23.17
N GLY A 153 -20.89 -13.95 -23.96
CA GLY A 153 -20.82 -14.08 -25.41
C GLY A 153 -20.18 -12.85 -26.08
N PRO A 154 -19.84 -12.95 -27.38
CA PRO A 154 -19.07 -11.93 -28.08
C PRO A 154 -19.91 -10.66 -28.32
N ASP A 155 -19.41 -9.57 -27.75
CA ASP A 155 -19.56 -8.10 -27.97
C ASP A 155 -20.79 -7.53 -28.72
N PRO A 156 -21.19 -6.29 -28.36
CA PRO A 156 -20.72 -5.20 -29.23
C PRO A 156 -20.30 -3.91 -28.49
N ARG A 157 -19.07 -3.45 -28.81
CA ARG A 157 -18.53 -2.08 -28.80
C ARG A 157 -18.68 -1.26 -27.49
N PRO A 158 -17.56 -0.89 -26.82
CA PRO A 158 -17.60 0.02 -25.70
C PRO A 158 -17.82 1.46 -26.18
N VAL A 159 -19.03 1.98 -25.98
CA VAL A 159 -19.28 3.44 -25.98
C VAL A 159 -18.58 4.02 -24.74
N PRO A 160 -17.70 5.03 -24.88
CA PRO A 160 -17.10 5.68 -23.71
C PRO A 160 -18.12 6.61 -23.06
N GLY A 161 -19.05 6.05 -22.30
CA GLY A 161 -19.80 6.81 -21.30
C GLY A 161 -18.87 7.27 -20.16
N PRO A 162 -19.23 8.30 -19.39
CA PRO A 162 -18.43 8.74 -18.25
C PRO A 162 -18.26 7.57 -17.29
N ARG A 163 -17.07 6.98 -17.32
CA ARG A 163 -16.70 5.82 -16.52
C ARG A 163 -16.82 6.24 -15.07
N ALA A 164 -17.78 5.66 -14.34
CA ALA A 164 -17.89 5.83 -12.90
C ALA A 164 -16.48 5.70 -12.30
N PRO A 165 -16.03 6.66 -11.48
CA PRO A 165 -14.68 6.64 -10.96
C PRO A 165 -14.47 5.28 -10.27
N PRO A 166 -13.34 4.59 -10.54
CA PRO A 166 -13.09 3.31 -9.92
C PRO A 166 -13.24 3.48 -8.40
N PRO A 167 -13.81 2.49 -7.69
CA PRO A 167 -14.30 2.62 -6.30
C PRO A 167 -13.23 2.96 -5.24
N GLY A 168 -11.99 3.24 -5.65
CA GLY A 168 -10.88 3.72 -4.83
C GLY A 168 -10.44 5.16 -5.08
N ARG A 169 -10.93 5.88 -6.12
CA ARG A 169 -10.55 7.28 -6.37
C ARG A 169 -10.84 8.22 -5.18
N PRO A 170 -12.01 8.13 -4.51
CA PRO A 170 -12.28 8.96 -3.33
C PRO A 170 -11.33 8.65 -2.17
N TRP A 171 -11.00 7.38 -1.93
CA TRP A 171 -10.11 6.95 -0.86
C TRP A 171 -8.66 7.38 -1.07
N HIS A 172 -8.22 7.44 -2.33
CA HIS A 172 -6.90 8.01 -2.66
C HIS A 172 -6.84 9.50 -2.33
N GLN A 173 -7.91 10.25 -2.61
CA GLN A 173 -8.01 11.67 -2.28
C GLN A 173 -7.99 11.90 -0.76
N VAL A 174 -8.76 11.14 0.01
CA VAL A 174 -8.75 11.20 1.48
C VAL A 174 -7.34 10.98 2.03
N ARG A 175 -6.59 10.02 1.47
CA ARG A 175 -5.21 9.76 1.86
C ARG A 175 -4.25 10.90 1.54
N LEU A 176 -4.42 11.55 0.39
CA LEU A 176 -3.64 12.74 0.03
C LEU A 176 -3.92 13.88 1.01
N LEU A 177 -5.19 14.16 1.28
CA LEU A 177 -5.62 15.21 2.21
C LEU A 177 -5.09 14.95 3.63
N LEU A 178 -5.14 13.71 4.11
CA LEU A 178 -4.61 13.34 5.42
C LEU A 178 -3.08 13.54 5.50
N ARG A 179 -2.34 13.19 4.44
CA ARG A 179 -0.89 13.43 4.37
C ARG A 179 -0.57 14.91 4.35
N LEU A 180 -1.33 15.71 3.61
CA LEU A 180 -1.17 17.17 3.58
C LEU A 180 -1.45 17.78 4.95
N HIS A 181 -2.51 17.34 5.63
CA HIS A 181 -2.81 17.78 6.99
C HIS A 181 -1.68 17.43 7.96
N ARG A 182 -1.14 16.19 7.88
CA ARG A 182 0.01 15.80 8.69
C ARG A 182 1.23 16.68 8.42
N TYR A 183 1.56 16.95 7.15
CA TYR A 183 2.67 17.82 6.81
C TYR A 183 2.45 19.27 7.26
N ALA A 184 1.21 19.77 7.23
CA ALA A 184 0.88 21.08 7.78
C ALA A 184 1.14 21.15 9.30
N LEU A 185 0.79 20.09 10.06
CA LEU A 185 1.09 20.00 11.49
C LEU A 185 2.60 19.93 11.77
N GLU A 186 3.34 19.14 10.98
CA GLU A 186 4.81 19.04 11.07
C GLU A 186 5.49 20.39 10.80
N VAL A 187 5.04 21.14 9.79
CA VAL A 187 5.55 22.48 9.47
C VAL A 187 5.19 23.50 10.56
N CYS A 188 4.01 23.40 11.17
CA CYS A 188 3.60 24.25 12.28
C CYS A 188 4.31 23.92 13.61
N GLN A 189 5.24 22.95 13.63
CA GLN A 189 5.95 22.46 14.82
C GLN A 189 5.02 22.09 15.98
N ASP A 190 3.80 21.65 15.64
CA ASP A 190 2.84 21.19 16.64
C ASP A 190 3.33 19.86 17.23
N ALA A 191 2.99 19.60 18.49
CA ALA A 191 3.37 18.38 19.19
C ALA A 191 3.02 17.11 18.39
N ALA A 192 3.76 16.03 18.65
CA ALA A 192 3.71 14.76 17.92
C ALA A 192 2.29 14.39 17.44
N PRO A 193 2.14 13.98 16.16
CA PRO A 193 0.84 13.78 15.54
C PRO A 193 -0.01 12.84 16.40
N ALA A 194 -1.27 13.22 16.61
CA ALA A 194 -2.22 12.44 17.39
C ALA A 194 -2.21 10.98 16.93
N LYS A 195 -2.12 10.03 17.87
CA LYS A 195 -2.04 8.59 17.57
C LYS A 195 -3.17 8.11 16.65
N GLY A 196 -4.35 8.75 16.72
CA GLY A 196 -5.48 8.51 15.82
C GLY A 196 -5.21 8.86 14.35
N LEU A 197 -4.50 9.96 14.08
CA LEU A 197 -4.12 10.37 12.71
C LEU A 197 -3.09 9.43 12.09
N LEU A 198 -2.12 8.95 12.89
CA LEU A 198 -1.16 7.93 12.44
C LEU A 198 -1.87 6.61 12.10
N ALA A 199 -2.75 6.13 12.98
CA ALA A 199 -3.53 4.93 12.75
C ALA A 199 -4.46 5.05 11.51
N ALA A 200 -5.06 6.22 11.31
CA ALA A 200 -5.84 6.52 10.11
C ALA A 200 -4.98 6.51 8.84
N GLY A 201 -3.77 7.07 8.89
CA GLY A 201 -2.81 7.04 7.79
C GLY A 201 -2.39 5.62 7.43
N GLU A 202 -2.04 4.80 8.42
CA GLU A 202 -1.70 3.39 8.23
C GLU A 202 -2.87 2.58 7.65
N ALA A 203 -4.10 2.86 8.07
CA ALA A 203 -5.29 2.22 7.50
C ALA A 203 -5.46 2.57 6.01
N LEU A 204 -5.24 3.83 5.62
CA LEU A 204 -5.34 4.25 4.21
C LEU A 204 -4.19 3.71 3.34
N ASP A 205 -2.98 3.54 3.90
CA ASP A 205 -1.87 2.89 3.20
C ASP A 205 -2.15 1.39 3.01
N ARG A 206 -2.68 0.69 4.03
CA ARG A 206 -3.17 -0.70 3.87
C ARG A 206 -4.29 -0.82 2.82
N HIS A 207 -5.24 0.12 2.79
CA HIS A 207 -6.28 0.14 1.76
C HIS A 207 -5.67 0.24 0.36
N ARG A 208 -4.66 1.10 0.16
CA ARG A 208 -3.96 1.26 -1.11
C ARG A 208 -3.27 -0.03 -1.51
N ASP A 209 -2.45 -0.59 -0.62
CA ASP A 209 -1.67 -1.81 -0.89
C ASP A 209 -2.58 -2.98 -1.25
N ALA A 210 -3.67 -3.18 -0.49
CA ALA A 210 -4.65 -4.22 -0.77
C ALA A 210 -5.40 -3.98 -2.10
N SER A 211 -5.71 -2.73 -2.42
CA SER A 211 -6.34 -2.37 -3.71
C SER A 211 -5.40 -2.65 -4.90
N GLU A 212 -4.13 -2.30 -4.78
CA GLU A 212 -3.10 -2.55 -5.81
C GLU A 212 -2.82 -4.06 -5.94
N ALA A 213 -2.73 -4.79 -4.83
CA ALA A 213 -2.56 -6.24 -4.81
C ALA A 213 -3.76 -6.97 -5.45
N ALA A 214 -5.00 -6.55 -5.13
CA ALA A 214 -6.20 -7.10 -5.76
C ALA A 214 -6.19 -6.88 -7.29
N ALA A 215 -5.77 -5.69 -7.74
CA ALA A 215 -5.66 -5.37 -9.16
C ALA A 215 -4.58 -6.22 -9.85
N ALA A 216 -3.43 -6.41 -9.20
CA ALA A 216 -2.36 -7.27 -9.70
C ALA A 216 -2.80 -8.73 -9.83
N ALA A 217 -3.48 -9.28 -8.82
CA ALA A 217 -4.03 -10.64 -8.89
C ALA A 217 -5.06 -10.80 -10.02
N ALA A 218 -5.96 -9.84 -10.20
CA ALA A 218 -6.92 -9.84 -11.29
C ALA A 218 -6.26 -9.71 -12.67
N GLN A 219 -5.19 -8.92 -12.79
CA GLN A 219 -4.43 -8.82 -14.03
C GLN A 219 -3.68 -10.13 -14.33
N ALA A 220 -3.06 -10.75 -13.33
CA ALA A 220 -2.39 -12.03 -13.48
C ALA A 220 -3.35 -13.14 -13.92
N ALA A 221 -4.58 -13.13 -13.42
CA ALA A 221 -5.63 -14.08 -13.82
C ALA A 221 -6.06 -13.96 -15.29
N ARG A 222 -5.76 -12.84 -15.96
CA ARG A 222 -6.00 -12.65 -17.40
C ARG A 222 -4.87 -13.18 -18.29
N THR A 223 -3.80 -13.74 -17.70
CA THR A 223 -2.66 -14.27 -18.47
C THR A 223 -3.13 -15.47 -19.32
N PRO A 224 -2.79 -15.53 -20.62
CA PRO A 224 -3.18 -16.66 -21.46
C PRO A 224 -2.51 -17.96 -21.00
N ARG A 225 -3.19 -19.10 -21.21
CA ARG A 225 -2.68 -20.46 -20.96
C ARG A 225 -2.35 -20.81 -19.49
N ILE A 226 -2.95 -20.12 -18.52
CA ILE A 226 -2.87 -20.52 -17.10
C ILE A 226 -3.76 -21.74 -16.81
N THR A 227 -3.37 -22.57 -15.85
CA THR A 227 -4.19 -23.72 -15.44
C THR A 227 -5.43 -23.27 -14.64
N PRO A 228 -6.55 -24.02 -14.67
CA PRO A 228 -7.73 -23.68 -13.87
C PRO A 228 -7.44 -23.58 -12.37
N ALA A 229 -6.57 -24.43 -11.82
CA ALA A 229 -6.16 -24.39 -10.43
C ALA A 229 -5.39 -23.09 -10.08
N THR A 230 -4.53 -22.62 -10.99
CA THR A 230 -3.84 -21.32 -10.85
C THR A 230 -4.83 -20.15 -10.91
N ALA A 231 -5.79 -20.19 -11.84
CA ALA A 231 -6.83 -19.16 -11.95
C ALA A 231 -7.69 -19.09 -10.68
N TYR A 232 -8.05 -20.25 -10.10
CA TYR A 232 -8.77 -20.32 -8.83
C TYR A 232 -7.98 -19.69 -7.68
N ALA A 233 -6.69 -20.04 -7.54
CA ALA A 233 -5.83 -19.47 -6.49
C ALA A 233 -5.71 -17.94 -6.60
N LEU A 234 -5.58 -17.41 -7.82
CA LEU A 234 -5.57 -15.96 -8.07
C LEU A 234 -6.93 -15.31 -7.77
N GLY A 235 -8.03 -16.00 -8.03
CA GLY A 235 -9.38 -15.55 -7.67
C GLY A 235 -9.59 -15.46 -6.16
N VAL A 236 -9.14 -16.46 -5.39
CA VAL A 236 -9.18 -16.44 -3.92
C VAL A 236 -8.29 -15.32 -3.37
N LEU A 237 -7.08 -15.15 -3.90
CA LEU A 237 -6.20 -14.04 -3.54
C LEU A 237 -6.86 -12.68 -3.81
N HIS A 238 -7.48 -12.51 -4.98
CA HIS A 238 -8.21 -11.29 -5.31
C HIS A 238 -9.32 -11.00 -4.29
N ALA A 239 -10.13 -12.01 -3.94
CA ALA A 239 -11.22 -11.86 -2.96
C ALA A 239 -10.71 -11.50 -1.56
N ASP A 240 -9.64 -12.14 -1.11
CA ASP A 240 -8.98 -11.84 0.17
C ASP A 240 -8.50 -10.38 0.23
N GLN A 241 -7.84 -9.90 -0.83
CA GLN A 241 -7.42 -8.51 -0.92
C GLN A 241 -8.60 -7.52 -0.99
N ARG A 242 -9.73 -7.91 -1.59
CA ARG A 242 -10.97 -7.11 -1.55
C ARG A 242 -11.55 -7.01 -0.13
N HIS A 243 -11.46 -8.06 0.68
CA HIS A 243 -11.85 -8.01 2.08
C HIS A 243 -10.90 -7.15 2.92
N GLU A 244 -9.58 -7.21 2.66
CA GLU A 244 -8.61 -6.33 3.33
C GLU A 244 -8.86 -4.84 3.02
N VAL A 245 -9.28 -4.51 1.79
CA VAL A 245 -9.73 -3.16 1.43
C VAL A 245 -10.91 -2.71 2.31
N GLU A 246 -11.89 -3.57 2.54
CA GLU A 246 -13.04 -3.26 3.40
C GLU A 246 -12.64 -3.16 4.87
N ALA A 247 -11.79 -4.06 5.36
CA ALA A 247 -11.26 -4.03 6.72
C ALA A 247 -10.45 -2.74 6.99
N ALA A 248 -9.67 -2.28 6.01
CA ALA A 248 -8.94 -1.02 6.09
C ALA A 248 -9.86 0.20 6.15
N ARG A 249 -10.97 0.21 5.40
CA ARG A 249 -12.00 1.27 5.49
C ARG A 249 -12.63 1.32 6.88
N TYR A 250 -12.98 0.14 7.43
CA TYR A 250 -13.54 0.06 8.77
C TYR A 250 -12.53 0.51 9.84
N ALA A 251 -11.26 0.14 9.71
CA ALA A 251 -10.20 0.59 10.60
C ALA A 251 -10.03 2.12 10.57
N PHE A 252 -10.01 2.72 9.38
CA PHE A 252 -9.97 4.17 9.20
C PHE A 252 -11.17 4.87 9.87
N GLN A 253 -12.38 4.36 9.65
CA GLN A 253 -13.59 4.95 10.23
C GLN A 253 -13.54 4.95 11.76
N ARG A 254 -13.08 3.86 12.39
CA ARG A 254 -12.92 3.79 13.85
C ARG A 254 -11.87 4.76 14.36
N SER A 255 -10.67 4.79 13.76
CA SER A 255 -9.62 5.71 14.20
C SER A 255 -10.03 7.18 14.03
N TRP A 256 -10.77 7.49 12.97
CA TRP A 256 -11.28 8.83 12.70
C TRP A 256 -12.35 9.25 13.72
N GLN A 257 -13.28 8.35 14.06
CA GLN A 257 -14.29 8.61 15.09
C GLN A 257 -13.66 8.83 16.47
N THR A 258 -12.65 8.04 16.86
CA THR A 258 -11.96 8.24 18.14
C THR A 258 -11.22 9.58 18.21
N GLU A 259 -10.65 10.04 17.11
CA GLU A 259 -9.97 11.33 17.04
C GLU A 259 -10.97 12.51 17.07
N ALA A 260 -12.02 12.44 16.25
CA ALA A 260 -13.09 13.44 16.25
C ALA A 260 -13.82 13.56 17.60
N LEU A 261 -13.96 12.44 18.33
CA LEU A 261 -14.55 12.41 19.68
C LEU A 261 -13.55 12.82 20.78
N GLY A 262 -12.24 12.70 20.54
CA GLY A 262 -11.19 13.15 21.48
C GLY A 262 -10.83 14.63 21.34
N ALA A 263 -11.27 15.27 20.25
CA ALA A 263 -11.13 16.71 20.00
C ALA A 263 -12.38 17.53 20.40
N SER A 264 -13.41 16.87 20.96
CA SER A 264 -14.62 17.51 21.51
C SER A 264 -14.58 17.55 23.03
#